data_AF-A0A358N975-F1
#
_entry.id   AF-A0A358N975-F1
#
_cell.length_a   1.000
_cell.length_b   1.000
_cell.length_c   1.000
_cell.angle_alpha   90.00
_cell.angle_beta   90.00
_cell.angle_gamma   90.00
#
_symmetry.space_group_name_H-M   'P 1'
#
loop_
_entity.id
_entity.type
_entity.pdbx_description
1 polymer ?
#
loop_
_entity_poly.entity_id
_entity_poly.type
_entity_poly.pdbx_seq_one_letter_code
_entity_poly.pdbx_strand_id
1 'polypeptide(L)'
;MGVSDQQQIGFPFEAVIFGVVYLVIALIQIAVGTGLRKFTPIGKFGGIIFGMMGLLAIPLGTLLSGYMLYLLLSAKGKYIFSPEYQEVLKATPHIVYKTPTIIVVFGVLLLILFIAVGILSLAPIG
;
A
#
# COMPACT_ATOMS: atom_id res chain seq x y z
N MET A 1 -36.97 -12.15 -35.47
CA MET A 1 -36.70 -13.52 -35.00
C MET A 1 -35.26 -13.55 -34.57
N GLY A 2 -35.01 -13.54 -33.26
CA GLY A 2 -33.70 -13.66 -32.59
C GLY A 2 -32.75 -12.48 -32.78
N VAL A 3 -32.17 -11.84 -31.78
CA VAL A 3 -32.03 -12.11 -30.35
C VAL A 3 -31.81 -10.71 -29.73
N SER A 4 -32.83 -10.13 -29.13
CA SER A 4 -32.71 -8.93 -28.29
C SER A 4 -32.33 -9.29 -26.84
N ASP A 5 -31.75 -10.48 -26.64
CA ASP A 5 -31.50 -11.03 -25.32
C ASP A 5 -30.01 -11.00 -25.00
N GLN A 6 -29.70 -10.35 -23.88
CA GLN A 6 -28.45 -10.48 -23.12
C GLN A 6 -27.25 -9.65 -23.61
N GLN A 7 -27.43 -8.34 -23.83
CA GLN A 7 -26.37 -7.43 -23.40
C GLN A 7 -26.33 -7.53 -21.86
N GLN A 8 -25.56 -8.49 -21.34
CA GLN A 8 -25.42 -8.74 -19.90
C GLN A 8 -24.88 -7.47 -19.25
N ILE A 9 -25.77 -6.67 -18.67
CA ILE A 9 -25.45 -5.56 -17.78
C ILE A 9 -25.05 -6.17 -16.43
N GLY A 10 -23.93 -6.88 -16.44
CA GLY A 10 -23.37 -7.54 -15.28
C GLY A 10 -21.88 -7.73 -15.52
N PHE A 11 -21.05 -7.33 -14.55
CA PHE A 11 -19.63 -7.65 -14.61
C PHE A 11 -19.49 -9.18 -14.68
N PRO A 12 -18.60 -9.72 -15.54
CA PRO A 12 -18.31 -11.15 -15.51
C PRO A 12 -17.87 -11.54 -14.11
N PHE A 13 -18.32 -12.69 -13.62
CA PHE A 13 -18.11 -13.13 -12.24
C PHE A 13 -16.62 -13.11 -11.85
N GLU A 14 -15.75 -13.44 -12.80
CA GLU A 14 -14.31 -13.38 -12.67
C GLU A 14 -13.81 -11.97 -12.37
N ALA A 15 -14.34 -10.95 -13.06
CA ALA A 15 -13.95 -9.56 -12.82
C ALA A 15 -14.37 -9.09 -11.43
N VAL A 16 -15.53 -9.52 -10.93
CA VAL A 16 -15.96 -9.23 -9.55
C VAL A 16 -14.99 -9.86 -8.56
N ILE A 17 -14.61 -11.12 -8.75
CA ILE A 17 -13.63 -11.81 -7.89
C ILE A 17 -12.30 -11.06 -7.90
N PHE A 18 -11.73 -10.78 -9.08
CA PHE A 18 -10.46 -10.05 -9.17
C PHE A 18 -10.54 -8.69 -8.50
N GLY A 19 -11.63 -7.95 -8.72
CA GLY A 19 -11.85 -6.65 -8.09
C GLY A 19 -11.85 -6.73 -6.57
N VAL A 20 -12.56 -7.69 -5.99
CA VAL A 20 -12.58 -7.91 -4.54
C VAL A 20 -11.20 -8.30 -4.02
N VAL A 21 -10.49 -9.21 -4.68
CA VAL A 21 -9.14 -9.64 -4.29
C VAL A 21 -8.17 -8.45 -4.28
N TYR A 22 -8.15 -7.66 -5.35
CA TYR A 22 -7.29 -6.48 -5.43
C TYR A 22 -7.65 -5.41 -4.38
N LEU A 23 -8.95 -5.23 -4.10
CA LEU A 23 -9.41 -4.31 -3.06
C LEU A 23 -8.92 -4.76 -1.67
N VAL A 24 -9.01 -6.06 -1.35
CA VAL A 24 -8.49 -6.60 -0.09
C VAL A 24 -6.97 -6.40 0.01
N ILE A 25 -6.23 -6.68 -1.06
CA ILE A 25 -4.77 -6.46 -1.10
C ILE A 25 -4.44 -4.98 -0.89
N ALA A 26 -5.17 -4.07 -1.54
CA ALA A 26 -4.99 -2.64 -1.39
C ALA A 26 -5.22 -2.18 0.06
N LEU A 27 -6.28 -2.67 0.72
CA LEU A 27 -6.55 -2.38 2.12
C LEU A 27 -5.45 -2.91 3.04
N ILE A 28 -4.94 -4.11 2.79
CA ILE A 28 -3.81 -4.68 3.53
C ILE A 28 -2.56 -3.78 3.38
N GLN A 29 -2.25 -3.36 2.15
CA GLN A 29 -1.10 -2.48 1.89
C GLN A 29 -1.25 -1.11 2.59
N ILE A 30 -2.45 -0.53 2.57
CA ILE A 30 -2.74 0.72 3.30
C ILE A 30 -2.58 0.53 4.81
N ALA A 31 -3.07 -0.58 5.36
CA ALA A 31 -2.96 -0.90 6.78
C ALA A 31 -1.49 -1.06 7.21
N VAL A 32 -0.69 -1.78 6.41
CA VAL A 32 0.74 -1.97 6.67
C VAL A 32 1.51 -0.66 6.54
N GLY A 33 1.28 0.12 5.47
CA GLY A 33 1.93 1.42 5.28
C GLY A 33 1.60 2.41 6.40
N THR A 34 0.33 2.45 6.82
CA THR A 34 -0.10 3.27 7.97
C THR A 34 0.53 2.77 9.28
N GLY A 35 0.62 1.45 9.44
CA GLY A 35 1.27 0.82 10.58
C GLY A 35 2.76 1.15 10.65
N LEU A 36 3.47 1.16 9.53
CA LEU A 36 4.88 1.55 9.46
C LEU A 36 5.06 3.01 9.86
N ARG A 37 4.17 3.90 9.40
CA ARG A 37 4.19 5.33 9.76
C ARG A 37 3.89 5.57 11.25
N LYS A 38 3.06 4.74 11.85
CA LYS A 38 2.69 4.81 13.28
C LYS A 38 3.54 3.90 14.18
N PHE A 39 4.56 3.25 13.62
CA PHE A 39 5.42 2.26 14.27
C PHE A 39 4.65 1.18 15.04
N THR A 40 3.58 0.64 14.45
CA THR A 40 2.77 -0.42 15.05
C THR A 40 3.28 -1.83 14.68
N PRO A 41 2.91 -2.87 15.45
CA PRO A 41 3.27 -4.25 15.13
C PRO A 41 2.79 -4.70 13.73
N ILE A 42 1.59 -4.28 13.31
CA ILE A 42 1.05 -4.57 11.97
C ILE A 42 1.98 -4.02 10.89
N GLY A 43 2.48 -2.80 11.08
CA GLY A 43 3.45 -2.18 10.18
C GLY A 43 4.74 -2.99 10.10
N LYS A 44 5.30 -3.37 11.25
CA LYS A 44 6.55 -4.13 11.31
C LYS A 44 6.43 -5.48 10.60
N PHE A 45 5.45 -6.30 10.98
CA PHE A 45 5.30 -7.64 10.42
C PHE A 45 4.87 -7.58 8.95
N GLY A 46 3.94 -6.71 8.61
CA GLY A 46 3.55 -6.51 7.22
C GLY A 46 4.70 -6.03 6.34
N GLY A 47 5.51 -5.09 6.83
CA GLY A 47 6.70 -4.61 6.14
C GLY A 47 7.76 -5.69 5.94
N ILE A 48 7.94 -6.59 6.91
CA ILE A 48 8.82 -7.76 6.77
C ILE A 48 8.28 -8.71 5.70
N ILE A 49 6.97 -9.01 5.70
CA ILE A 49 6.36 -9.90 4.70
C ILE A 49 6.54 -9.32 3.28
N PHE A 50 6.19 -8.06 3.08
CA PHE A 50 6.36 -7.40 1.78
C PHE A 50 7.85 -7.29 1.39
N GLY A 51 8.74 -7.03 2.34
CA GLY A 51 10.18 -7.02 2.10
C GLY A 51 10.68 -8.39 1.63
N MET A 52 10.25 -9.49 2.24
CA MET A 52 10.63 -10.83 1.81
C MET A 52 10.13 -11.13 0.39
N MET A 53 8.88 -10.77 0.07
CA MET A 53 8.34 -10.93 -1.29
C MET A 53 9.11 -10.09 -2.31
N GLY A 54 9.47 -8.86 -1.93
CA GLY A 54 10.21 -7.94 -2.80
C GLY A 54 11.64 -8.38 -3.11
N LEU A 55 12.24 -9.27 -2.32
CA LEU A 55 13.55 -9.85 -2.63
C LEU A 55 13.57 -10.63 -3.95
N LEU A 56 12.42 -11.21 -4.35
CA LEU A 56 12.28 -11.97 -5.60
C LEU A 56 12.39 -11.08 -6.85
N ALA A 57 12.17 -9.78 -6.72
CA ALA A 57 12.26 -8.82 -7.82
C ALA A 57 13.71 -8.31 -7.99
N ILE A 58 14.52 -9.03 -8.77
CA ILE A 58 15.93 -8.70 -9.00
C ILE A 58 16.08 -7.70 -10.17
N PRO A 59 16.98 -6.69 -10.11
CA PRO A 59 17.91 -6.39 -9.01
C PRO A 59 17.38 -5.32 -8.04
N LEU A 60 16.48 -4.45 -8.49
CA LEU A 60 16.03 -3.29 -7.72
C LEU A 60 15.22 -3.67 -6.48
N GLY A 61 14.34 -4.67 -6.61
CA GLY A 61 13.56 -5.17 -5.48
C GLY A 61 14.43 -5.84 -4.43
N THR A 62 15.47 -6.58 -4.81
CA THR A 62 16.42 -7.16 -3.85
C THR A 62 17.18 -6.09 -3.08
N LEU A 63 17.71 -5.07 -3.76
CA LEU A 63 18.44 -3.97 -3.11
C LEU A 63 17.53 -3.19 -2.16
N LEU A 64 16.36 -2.76 -2.64
CA LEU A 64 15.42 -1.97 -1.85
C LEU A 64 14.83 -2.77 -0.69
N SER A 65 14.36 -3.98 -0.97
CA SER A 65 13.70 -4.82 0.03
C SER A 65 14.69 -5.40 1.01
N GLY A 66 15.91 -5.72 0.58
CA GLY A 66 17.01 -6.10 1.46
C GLY A 66 17.34 -4.98 2.46
N TYR A 67 17.40 -3.73 1.99
CA TYR A 67 17.60 -2.58 2.87
C TYR A 67 16.41 -2.35 3.82
N MET A 68 15.17 -2.47 3.35
CA MET A 68 13.98 -2.40 4.21
C MET A 68 14.00 -3.47 5.31
N LEU A 69 14.29 -4.72 4.95
CA LEU A 69 14.38 -5.83 5.88
C LEU A 69 15.48 -5.59 6.91
N TYR A 70 16.65 -5.10 6.47
CA TYR A 70 17.71 -4.69 7.37
C TYR A 70 17.24 -3.65 8.39
N LEU A 71 16.57 -2.58 7.94
CA LEU A 71 16.06 -1.53 8.84
C LEU A 71 15.05 -2.08 9.85
N LEU A 72 14.07 -2.88 9.39
CA LEU A 72 13.00 -3.43 10.25
C LEU A 72 13.51 -4.46 11.27
N LEU A 73 14.53 -5.24 10.90
CA LEU A 73 15.09 -6.31 11.74
C LEU A 73 16.27 -5.87 12.61
N SER A 74 16.87 -4.71 12.31
CA SER A 74 17.97 -4.13 13.08
C SER A 74 17.58 -3.83 14.54
N ALA A 75 18.59 -3.66 15.40
CA ALA A 75 18.38 -3.22 16.79
C ALA A 75 17.60 -1.91 16.88
N LYS A 76 17.87 -0.96 15.97
CA LYS A 76 17.14 0.31 15.88
C LYS A 76 15.67 0.09 15.51
N GLY A 77 15.39 -0.76 14.53
CA GLY A 77 14.02 -1.13 14.18
C GLY A 77 13.29 -1.74 15.38
N LYS A 78 13.91 -2.71 16.06
CA LYS A 78 13.31 -3.33 17.26
C LYS A 78 12.95 -2.29 18.34
N TYR A 79 13.80 -1.30 18.55
CA TYR A 79 13.54 -0.22 19.52
C TYR A 79 12.40 0.71 19.07
N ILE A 80 12.39 1.17 17.81
CA ILE A 80 11.37 2.10 17.32
C ILE A 80 9.95 1.49 17.32
N PHE A 81 9.84 0.17 17.14
CA PHE A 81 8.56 -0.55 17.24
C PHE A 81 8.21 -1.01 18.66
N SER A 82 8.99 -0.62 19.69
CA SER A 82 8.71 -0.99 21.08
C SER A 82 7.62 -0.11 21.69
N PRO A 83 6.90 -0.59 22.72
CA PRO A 83 5.98 0.24 23.50
C PRO A 83 6.66 1.43 24.16
N GLU A 84 7.90 1.26 24.63
CA GLU A 84 8.71 2.31 25.26
C GLU A 84 8.92 3.50 24.31
N TYR A 85 9.26 3.24 23.04
CA TYR A 85 9.44 4.31 22.06
C TYR A 85 8.13 5.07 21.77
N GLN A 86 6.99 4.39 21.86
CA GLN A 86 5.68 5.03 21.72
C GLN A 86 5.39 6.01 22.88
N GLU A 87 5.87 5.71 24.09
CA GLU A 87 5.78 6.63 25.22
C GLU A 87 6.66 7.87 25.00
N VAL A 88 7.88 7.68 24.48
CA VAL A 88 8.76 8.79 24.09
C VAL A 88 8.11 9.70 23.04
N LEU A 89 7.46 9.14 22.01
CA LEU A 89 6.75 9.91 21.00
C LEU A 89 5.60 10.73 21.58
N LYS A 90 4.86 10.17 22.55
CA LYS A 90 3.78 10.88 23.26
C LYS A 90 4.31 11.99 24.16
N ALA A 91 5.47 11.78 24.78
CA ALA A 91 6.13 12.79 25.61
C ALA A 91 6.77 13.93 24.79
N THR A 92 7.06 13.70 23.50
CA THR A 92 7.80 14.64 22.64
C THR A 92 7.05 15.01 21.35
N PRO A 93 5.81 15.53 21.42
CA PRO A 93 4.96 15.77 20.24
C PRO A 93 5.52 16.85 19.30
N HIS A 94 6.41 17.71 19.78
CA HIS A 94 7.02 18.79 19.00
C HIS A 94 8.19 18.32 18.11
N ILE A 95 8.70 17.10 18.31
CA ILE A 95 9.85 16.52 17.58
C ILE A 95 9.39 15.45 16.58
N VAL A 96 8.21 15.62 15.99
CA VAL A 96 7.70 14.69 14.97
C VAL A 96 8.05 15.23 13.58
N TYR A 97 8.69 14.39 12.75
CA TYR A 97 9.02 14.74 11.37
C TYR A 97 7.75 15.05 10.58
N LYS A 98 7.66 16.27 10.04
CA LYS A 98 6.55 16.67 9.18
C LYS A 98 6.79 16.13 7.78
N THR A 99 5.86 15.33 7.27
CA THR A 99 5.90 14.90 5.87
C THR A 99 5.82 16.16 4.99
N PRO A 100 6.80 16.39 4.10
CA PRO A 100 6.80 17.59 3.28
C PRO A 100 5.60 17.59 2.34
N THR A 101 4.96 18.76 2.19
CA THR A 101 3.72 18.93 1.41
C THR A 101 3.85 18.44 -0.03
N ILE A 102 5.05 18.57 -0.63
CA ILE A 102 5.34 18.09 -1.99
C ILE A 102 5.06 16.59 -2.16
N ILE A 103 5.40 15.75 -1.17
CA ILE A 103 5.18 14.30 -1.24
C ILE A 103 3.68 13.99 -1.17
N VAL A 104 2.94 14.74 -0.35
CA VAL A 104 1.49 14.59 -0.24
C VAL A 104 0.81 15.00 -1.55
N VAL A 105 1.17 16.15 -2.11
CA VAL A 105 0.62 16.64 -3.39
C VAL A 105 0.92 15.64 -4.50
N PHE A 106 2.17 15.17 -4.62
CA PHE A 106 2.55 14.18 -5.61
C PHE A 106 1.76 12.86 -5.45
N GLY A 107 1.60 12.37 -4.21
CA GLY A 107 0.81 11.18 -3.93
C GLY A 107 -0.67 11.34 -4.31
N VAL A 108 -1.27 12.50 -4.04
CA VAL A 108 -2.67 12.81 -4.43
C VAL A 108 -2.80 12.91 -5.96
N LEU A 109 -1.85 13.54 -6.64
CA LEU A 109 -1.85 13.62 -8.10
C LEU A 109 -1.77 12.24 -8.75
N LEU A 110 -0.91 11.34 -8.22
CA LEU A 110 -0.85 9.96 -8.70
C LEU A 110 -2.17 9.22 -8.46
N LEU A 111 -2.80 9.39 -7.29
CA LEU A 111 -4.11 8.79 -7.01
C LEU A 111 -5.16 9.26 -8.03
N ILE A 112 -5.24 10.57 -8.30
CA ILE A 112 -6.17 11.14 -9.29
C ILE A 112 -5.87 10.56 -10.67
N LEU A 113 -4.60 10.44 -11.06
CA LEU A 113 -4.20 9.83 -12.33
C LEU A 113 -4.68 8.39 -12.44
N PHE A 114 -4.47 7.55 -11.42
CA PHE A 114 -4.93 6.15 -11.42
C PHE A 114 -6.46 6.05 -11.51
N ILE A 115 -7.19 6.91 -10.80
CA ILE A 115 -8.65 6.98 -10.88
C ILE A 115 -9.08 7.39 -12.29
N ALA A 116 -8.46 8.42 -12.87
CA ALA A 116 -8.78 8.89 -14.22
C ALA A 116 -8.53 7.81 -15.28
N VAL A 117 -7.40 7.10 -15.18
CA VAL A 117 -7.10 5.95 -16.08
C VAL A 117 -8.13 4.83 -15.89
N GLY A 118 -8.50 4.51 -14.65
CA GLY A 118 -9.53 3.51 -14.37
C GLY A 118 -10.89 3.89 -14.94
N ILE A 119 -11.31 5.15 -14.80
CA ILE A 119 -12.56 5.65 -15.40
C ILE A 119 -12.49 5.60 -16.93
N LEU A 120 -11.37 6.03 -17.53
CA LEU A 120 -11.17 5.99 -18.96
C LEU A 120 -11.23 4.56 -19.52
N SER A 121 -10.71 3.56 -18.79
CA SER A 121 -10.82 2.16 -19.21
C SER A 121 -12.24 1.61 -19.22
N LEU A 122 -13.17 2.25 -18.49
CA LEU A 122 -14.60 1.90 -18.51
C LEU A 122 -15.37 2.63 -19.61
N ALA A 123 -14.78 3.69 -20.19
CA ALA A 123 -15.38 4.35 -21.34
C ALA A 123 -15.25 3.43 -22.55
N PRO A 124 -16.34 3.17 -23.30
CA PRO A 124 -16.26 2.40 -24.52
C PRO A 124 -15.34 3.15 -25.49
N ILE A 125 -14.22 2.53 -25.85
CA ILE A 125 -13.36 3.01 -26.92
C ILE A 125 -14.17 2.78 -28.21
N GLY A 126 -14.82 3.84 -28.69
CA GLY A 126 -15.48 3.88 -29.99
C GLY A 126 -14.48 3.96 -31.14
#